data_AF-A0A935YPP5-F1
#
_entry.id   AF-A0A935YPP5-F1
#
_cell.length_a   1.000
_cell.length_b   1.000
_cell.length_c   1.000
_cell.angle_alpha   90.00
_cell.angle_beta   90.00
_cell.angle_gamma   90.00
#
_symmetry.space_group_name_H-M   'P 1'
#
loop_
_entity.id
_entity.type
_entity.pdbx_description
1 polymer ?
#
loop_
_entity_poly.entity_id
_entity_poly.type
_entity_poly.pdbx_seq_one_letter_code
_entity_poly.pdbx_strand_id
1 'polypeptide(L)'
;MKKTAPTGLAAFTRKPPPPSAAAPPEESVTGKRTRGKNDVVALTVRLRRADWERLHQFAVTEGVSLQQLAHDGFSRLLVEKGLPGLN
;
A
#
# COMPACT_ATOMS: atom_id res chain seq x y z
N MET A 1 -25.97 -41.54 7.50
CA MET A 1 -24.67 -41.53 8.20
C MET A 1 -24.03 -40.17 8.00
N LYS A 2 -23.85 -39.36 9.07
CA LYS A 2 -23.38 -37.96 8.98
C LYS A 2 -21.84 -37.94 8.94
N LYS A 3 -21.25 -37.31 7.91
CA LYS A 3 -19.79 -37.14 7.78
C LYS A 3 -19.31 -36.05 8.73
N THR A 4 -18.41 -36.40 9.65
CA THR A 4 -17.74 -35.47 10.57
C THR A 4 -16.68 -34.66 9.84
N ALA A 5 -16.74 -33.33 9.95
CA ALA A 5 -15.73 -32.44 9.39
C ALA A 5 -14.43 -32.51 10.22
N PRO A 6 -13.24 -32.51 9.60
CA PRO A 6 -11.98 -32.49 10.33
C PRO A 6 -11.71 -31.07 10.85
N THR A 7 -12.04 -30.83 12.11
CA THR A 7 -11.69 -29.58 12.80
C THR A 7 -10.31 -29.75 13.44
N GLY A 8 -9.34 -28.93 13.04
CA GLY A 8 -7.98 -28.92 13.61
C GLY A 8 -6.92 -28.34 12.68
N LEU A 9 -5.68 -28.20 13.16
CA LEU A 9 -4.51 -27.72 12.41
C LEU A 9 -4.28 -28.45 11.06
N ALA A 10 -4.75 -29.69 10.94
CA ALA A 10 -4.73 -30.47 9.71
C ALA A 10 -5.58 -29.86 8.57
N ALA A 11 -6.56 -29.01 8.87
CA ALA A 11 -7.36 -28.32 7.85
C ALA A 11 -6.53 -27.30 7.04
N PHE A 12 -5.45 -26.76 7.60
CA PHE A 12 -4.59 -25.75 6.97
C PHE A 12 -3.55 -26.32 6.01
N THR A 13 -3.37 -27.64 5.97
CA THR A 13 -2.38 -28.30 5.08
C THR A 13 -2.95 -28.72 3.73
N ARG A 14 -4.22 -28.42 3.46
CA ARG A 14 -4.85 -28.81 2.19
C ARG A 14 -4.45 -27.84 1.08
N LYS A 15 -3.70 -28.37 0.11
CA LYS A 15 -3.40 -27.71 -1.17
C LYS A 15 -4.73 -27.32 -1.84
N PRO A 16 -4.95 -26.03 -2.18
CA PRO A 16 -6.20 -25.61 -2.81
C PRO A 16 -6.34 -26.26 -4.19
N PRO A 17 -7.55 -26.70 -4.57
CA PRO A 17 -7.83 -27.17 -5.92
C PRO A 17 -7.67 -26.01 -6.93
N PRO A 18 -7.37 -26.31 -8.20
CA PRO A 18 -7.24 -25.28 -9.23
C PRO A 18 -8.56 -24.51 -9.38
N PRO A 19 -8.51 -23.19 -9.62
CA PRO A 19 -9.71 -22.35 -9.67
C PRO A 19 -10.58 -22.75 -10.86
N SER A 20 -11.78 -23.25 -10.57
CA SER A 20 -12.88 -23.37 -11.51
C SER A 20 -13.37 -21.97 -11.86
N ALA A 21 -13.39 -21.66 -13.16
CA ALA A 21 -13.87 -20.40 -13.70
C ALA A 21 -15.35 -20.17 -13.34
N ALA A 22 -15.62 -19.15 -12.52
CA ALA A 22 -16.82 -18.29 -12.51
C ALA A 22 -16.99 -17.62 -11.13
N ALA A 23 -16.38 -16.46 -10.94
CA ALA A 23 -16.83 -15.46 -9.98
C ALA A 23 -16.48 -14.07 -10.55
N PRO A 24 -17.39 -13.07 -10.46
CA PRO A 24 -17.17 -11.74 -11.01
C PRO A 24 -16.01 -11.05 -10.28
N PRO A 25 -15.23 -10.19 -10.96
CA PRO A 25 -14.09 -9.54 -10.34
C PRO A 25 -14.60 -8.50 -9.36
N GLU A 26 -14.47 -8.78 -8.06
CA GLU A 26 -14.35 -7.71 -7.07
C GLU A 26 -13.16 -6.86 -7.50
N GLU A 27 -13.38 -5.54 -7.62
CA GLU A 27 -12.37 -4.54 -7.90
C GLU A 27 -11.32 -4.52 -6.78
N SER A 28 -10.40 -5.47 -6.87
CA SER A 28 -9.12 -5.39 -6.23
C SER A 28 -8.46 -4.14 -6.77
N VAL A 29 -8.33 -3.12 -5.91
CA VAL A 29 -7.48 -1.95 -6.11
C VAL A 29 -6.14 -2.51 -6.59
N THR A 30 -5.96 -2.48 -7.90
CA THR A 30 -4.77 -3.00 -8.53
C THR A 30 -3.75 -1.91 -8.32
N GLY A 31 -3.22 -1.84 -7.10
CA GLY A 31 -1.96 -1.20 -6.81
C GLY A 31 -0.94 -1.94 -7.63
N LYS A 32 -0.78 -1.49 -8.88
CA LYS A 32 0.24 -1.94 -9.82
C LYS A 32 1.54 -1.81 -9.05
N ARG A 33 2.02 -2.91 -8.46
CA ARG A 33 3.33 -2.97 -7.83
C ARG A 33 4.34 -2.83 -8.96
N THR A 34 4.70 -1.60 -9.25
CA THR A 34 5.78 -1.26 -10.16
C THR A 34 7.08 -1.69 -9.48
N ARG A 35 7.64 -2.79 -9.98
CA ARG A 35 9.03 -3.18 -9.68
C ARG A 35 9.93 -2.06 -10.22
N GLY A 36 10.75 -1.46 -9.36
CA GLY A 36 11.57 -0.29 -9.69
C GLY A 36 12.40 -0.50 -10.96
N LYS A 37 11.98 0.15 -12.03
CA LYS A 37 12.69 0.24 -13.32
C LYS A 37 13.06 1.69 -13.67
N ASN A 38 12.85 2.60 -12.73
CA ASN A 38 13.10 4.03 -12.89
C ASN A 38 14.16 4.47 -11.87
N ASP A 39 14.90 5.51 -12.21
CA ASP A 39 15.87 6.24 -11.39
C ASP A 39 15.22 6.82 -10.13
N VAL A 40 14.87 5.93 -9.19
CA VAL A 40 14.12 6.25 -7.96
C VAL A 40 15.00 5.92 -6.78
N VAL A 41 15.26 6.94 -5.95
CA VAL A 41 16.04 6.80 -4.72
C VAL A 41 15.11 6.58 -3.54
N ALA A 42 15.42 5.60 -2.70
CA ALA A 42 14.69 5.37 -1.45
C ALA A 42 15.08 6.41 -0.40
N LEU A 43 14.08 7.08 0.18
CA LEU A 43 14.27 8.01 1.30
C LEU A 43 13.81 7.38 2.61
N THR A 44 14.64 7.43 3.64
CA THR A 44 14.28 7.04 5.01
C THR A 44 14.28 8.26 5.91
N VAL A 45 13.15 8.56 6.55
CA VAL A 45 12.98 9.71 7.45
C VAL A 45 12.73 9.23 8.87
N ARG A 46 13.44 9.80 9.85
CA ARG A 46 13.20 9.54 11.27
C ARG A 46 12.25 10.59 11.81
N LEU A 47 11.10 10.14 12.30
CA LEU A 47 10.07 10.97 12.91
C LEU A 47 9.84 10.50 14.34
N ARG A 48 9.35 11.41 15.21
CA ARG A 48 8.79 10.97 16.48
C ARG A 48 7.52 10.18 16.22
N ARG A 49 7.19 9.26 17.12
CA ARG A 49 6.04 8.37 16.95
C ARG A 49 4.72 9.14 16.74
N ALA A 50 4.49 10.17 17.55
CA ALA A 50 3.28 11.00 17.46
C ALA A 50 3.16 11.74 16.12
N ASP A 51 4.27 12.24 15.56
CA ASP A 51 4.27 12.96 14.29
C ASP A 51 4.01 12.01 13.11
N TRP A 52 4.59 10.80 13.18
CA TRP A 52 4.33 9.74 12.20
C TRP A 52 2.85 9.33 12.19
N GLU A 53 2.23 9.15 13.36
CA GLU A 53 0.82 8.77 13.47
C GLU A 53 -0.10 9.84 12.89
N ARG A 54 0.19 11.12 13.17
CA ARG A 54 -0.57 12.25 12.60
C ARG A 54 -0.48 12.31 11.08
N LEU A 55 0.72 12.20 10.52
CA LEU A 55 0.93 12.18 9.07
C LEU A 55 0.22 10.98 8.42
N HIS A 56 0.31 9.81 9.06
CA HIS A 56 -0.34 8.62 8.57
C HIS A 56 -1.86 8.74 8.58
N GLN A 57 -2.45 9.22 9.68
CA GLN A 57 -3.90 9.46 9.76
C GLN A 57 -4.36 10.46 8.71
N PHE A 58 -3.64 11.57 8.56
CA PHE A 58 -3.92 12.57 7.54
C PHE A 58 -3.91 11.98 6.12
N ALA A 59 -2.87 11.21 5.78
CA ALA A 59 -2.77 10.56 4.48
C ALA A 59 -3.91 9.56 4.24
N VAL A 60 -4.29 8.77 5.27
CA VAL A 60 -5.43 7.85 5.19
C VAL A 60 -6.75 8.59 4.98
N THR A 61 -6.97 9.72 5.68
CA THR A 61 -8.21 10.50 5.54
C THR A 61 -8.35 11.16 4.18
N GLU A 62 -7.24 11.60 3.59
CA GLU A 62 -7.22 12.20 2.25
C GLU A 62 -7.15 11.15 1.12
N GLY A 63 -6.92 9.87 1.45
CA GLY A 63 -6.76 8.82 0.45
C GLY A 63 -5.46 8.93 -0.36
N VAL A 64 -4.46 9.65 0.15
CA VAL A 64 -3.16 9.86 -0.50
C VAL A 64 -2.06 9.00 0.13
N SER A 65 -0.99 8.75 -0.61
CA SER A 65 0.18 8.06 -0.06
C SER A 65 1.11 9.03 0.67
N LEU A 66 1.83 8.57 1.71
CA LEU A 66 2.84 9.38 2.39
C LEU A 66 3.95 9.86 1.43
N GLN A 67 4.28 9.05 0.41
CA GLN A 67 5.25 9.44 -0.61
C GLN A 67 4.75 10.61 -1.44
N GLN A 68 3.49 10.60 -1.85
CA GLN A 68 2.89 11.69 -2.62
C GLN A 68 2.82 12.97 -1.78
N LEU A 69 2.39 12.87 -0.52
CA LEU A 69 2.38 14.00 0.41
C LEU A 69 3.78 14.61 0.58
N ALA A 70 4.80 13.77 0.71
CA ALA A 70 6.18 14.23 0.79
C ALA A 70 6.63 14.91 -0.52
N HIS A 71 6.32 14.33 -1.68
CA HIS A 71 6.65 14.91 -2.99
C HIS A 71 6.00 16.29 -3.18
N ASP A 72 4.69 16.39 -2.92
CA ASP A 72 3.94 17.64 -3.02
C ASP A 72 4.46 18.70 -2.04
N GLY A 73 4.75 18.29 -0.80
CA GLY A 73 5.33 19.15 0.23
C GLY A 73 6.71 19.68 -0.17
N PHE A 74 7.60 18.82 -0.67
CA PHE A 74 8.92 19.24 -1.14
C PHE A 74 8.84 20.11 -2.39
N SER A 75 7.98 19.77 -3.35
CA SER A 75 7.75 20.56 -4.57
C SER A 75 7.28 21.96 -4.24
N ARG A 76 6.31 22.08 -3.33
CA ARG A 76 5.81 23.37 -2.85
C ARG A 76 6.90 24.19 -2.15
N LEU A 77 7.69 23.58 -1.27
CA LEU A 77 8.79 24.27 -0.59
C LEU A 77 9.84 24.79 -1.58
N LEU A 78 10.14 24.05 -2.65
CA LEU A 78 11.05 24.50 -3.70
C LEU A 78 10.49 25.73 -4.42
N VAL A 79 9.22 25.69 -4.83
CA VAL A 79 8.54 26.80 -5.51
C VAL A 79 8.50 28.04 -4.62
N GLU A 80 8.20 27.88 -3.32
CA GLU A 80 8.20 28.98 -2.34
C GLU A 80 9.60 29.63 -2.17
N LYS A 81 10.67 28.91 -2.52
CA LYS A 81 12.05 29.43 -2.53
C LYS A 81 12.50 29.93 -3.91
N GLY A 82 11.61 29.97 -4.89
CA GLY A 82 11.91 30.40 -6.26
C GLY A 82 12.63 29.34 -7.09
N LEU A 83 12.64 28.09 -6.64
CA LEU A 83 13.21 26.96 -7.36
C LEU A 83 12.11 26.21 -8.13
N PRO A 84 12.47 25.46 -9.20
CA PRO A 84 11.52 24.58 -9.88
C PRO A 84 10.98 23.52 -8.92
N GLY A 85 9.67 23.23 -9.04
CA GLY A 85 9.03 22.12 -8.31
C GLY A 85 9.53 20.74 -8.77
N LEU A 86 9.18 19.72 -8.00
CA LEU A 86 9.46 18.33 -8.35
C LEU A 86 8.44 17.83 -9.38
N ASN A 87 8.92 17.00 -10.32
CA ASN A 87 8.12 16.31 -11.33
C ASN A 87 7.81 14.87 -10.93
#